data_AF-A0A167TKP7-F1
#
_entry.id   AF-A0A167TKP7-F1
#
_cell.length_a   1.000
_cell.length_b   1.000
_cell.length_c   1.000
_cell.angle_alpha   90.00
_cell.angle_beta   90.00
_cell.angle_gamma   90.00
#
_symmetry.space_group_name_H-M   'P 1'
#
loop_
_entity.id
_entity.type
_entity.pdbx_description
1 polymer ?
#
loop_
_entity_poly.entity_id
_entity_poly.type
_entity_poly.pdbx_seq_one_letter_code
_entity_poly.pdbx_strand_id
1 'polypeptide(L)'
;MGWREEGWQPSTHDYAGYWFNLRGWLTTSRARAALMSGGIAWRLCLEVLCHDDLDLVLLGPDYSGYGQRVRFNGEELESWDNELTDDDFDVISGVYRIFTGTRSTNDVSWWPKQATWLTSGMNMGYWSPECEEWYRARRDLITSGQAGGAPKAGEKWRTSLMRWKPRKKFVNGVQIASAFVLSGGA
;
A
#
# COMPACT_ATOMS: atom_id res chain seq x y z
N MET A 1 -7.34 -2.65 14.05
CA MET A 1 -6.08 -2.05 14.54
C MET A 1 -6.38 -0.80 15.35
N GLY A 2 -5.39 -0.22 16.04
CA GLY A 2 -5.67 0.97 16.84
C GLY A 2 -4.54 1.35 17.79
N TRP A 3 -4.94 1.96 18.90
CA TRP A 3 -4.04 2.51 19.91
C TRP A 3 -3.36 1.41 20.72
N ARG A 4 -2.08 1.66 21.05
CA ARG A 4 -1.26 0.80 21.90
C ARG A 4 -0.48 1.65 22.91
N GLU A 5 -0.22 1.05 24.06
CA GLU A 5 0.59 1.64 25.11
C GLU A 5 2.08 1.54 24.77
N GLU A 6 2.87 2.42 25.38
CA GLU A 6 4.33 2.34 25.30
C GLU A 6 4.83 1.00 25.89
N GLY A 7 5.76 0.36 25.18
CA GLY A 7 6.28 -0.96 25.56
C GLY A 7 5.49 -2.16 25.04
N TRP A 8 4.38 -1.95 24.30
CA TRP A 8 3.66 -3.02 23.62
C TRP A 8 4.58 -3.90 22.78
N GLN A 9 4.52 -5.21 23.03
CA GLN A 9 5.29 -6.22 22.31
C GLN A 9 4.39 -6.89 21.25
N PRO A 10 4.62 -6.61 19.96
CA PRO A 10 3.82 -7.18 18.88
C PRO A 10 4.06 -8.69 18.77
N SER A 11 2.97 -9.44 18.58
CA SER A 11 3.00 -10.89 18.45
C SER A 11 2.50 -11.38 17.08
N THR A 12 2.71 -12.66 16.78
CA THR A 12 2.09 -13.31 15.62
C THR A 12 0.56 -13.32 15.70
N HIS A 13 0.00 -13.31 16.92
CA HIS A 13 -1.44 -13.18 17.12
C HIS A 13 -1.96 -11.80 16.73
N ASP A 14 -1.22 -10.73 17.05
CA ASP A 14 -1.55 -9.37 16.59
C ASP A 14 -1.53 -9.28 15.06
N TYR A 15 -0.59 -9.98 14.41
CA TYR A 15 -0.53 -10.04 12.96
C TYR A 15 -1.70 -10.80 12.33
N ALA A 16 -2.11 -11.93 12.92
CA ALA A 16 -3.32 -12.64 12.50
C ALA A 16 -4.58 -11.77 12.69
N GLY A 17 -4.66 -11.07 13.82
CA GLY A 17 -5.73 -10.11 14.10
C GLY A 17 -5.75 -8.94 13.12
N TYR A 18 -4.59 -8.47 12.65
CA TYR A 18 -4.51 -7.47 11.58
C TYR A 18 -5.21 -7.97 10.31
N TRP A 19 -4.88 -9.17 9.83
CA TRP A 19 -5.49 -9.73 8.61
C TRP A 19 -6.99 -9.96 8.76
N PHE A 20 -7.43 -10.47 9.93
CA PHE A 20 -8.85 -10.64 10.22
C PHE A 20 -9.61 -9.31 10.14
N ASN A 21 -9.07 -8.26 10.76
CA ASN A 21 -9.67 -6.92 10.71
C ASN A 21 -9.65 -6.32 9.30
N LEU A 22 -8.56 -6.52 8.56
CA LEU A 22 -8.46 -6.02 7.19
C LEU A 22 -9.51 -6.67 6.30
N ARG A 23 -9.73 -7.99 6.41
CA ARG A 23 -10.80 -8.70 5.68
C ARG A 23 -12.18 -8.12 5.95
N GLY A 24 -12.53 -7.86 7.21
CA GLY A 24 -13.83 -7.30 7.58
C GLY A 24 -14.00 -5.83 7.15
N TRP A 25 -12.92 -5.08 7.01
CA TRP A 25 -12.94 -3.67 6.62
C TRP A 25 -12.97 -3.44 5.11
N LEU A 26 -12.43 -4.38 4.33
CA LEU A 26 -12.22 -4.27 2.89
C LEU A 26 -13.52 -4.54 2.10
N THR A 27 -14.38 -3.52 2.02
CA THR A 27 -15.57 -3.51 1.15
C THR A 27 -15.17 -3.53 -0.32
N THR A 28 -16.10 -3.87 -1.22
CA THR A 28 -15.87 -3.90 -2.67
C THR A 28 -15.26 -2.60 -3.21
N SER A 29 -15.79 -1.44 -2.82
CA SER A 29 -15.27 -0.11 -3.22
C SER A 29 -13.85 0.14 -2.74
N ARG A 30 -13.53 -0.21 -1.48
CA ARG A 30 -12.17 -0.06 -0.94
C ARG A 30 -11.20 -1.03 -1.60
N ALA A 31 -11.64 -2.26 -1.83
CA ALA A 31 -10.87 -3.28 -2.52
C ALA A 31 -10.52 -2.81 -3.94
N ARG A 32 -11.49 -2.27 -4.69
CA ARG A 32 -11.27 -1.66 -6.00
C ARG A 32 -10.21 -0.56 -5.94
N ALA A 33 -10.40 0.43 -5.07
CA ALA A 33 -9.49 1.55 -4.93
C ALA A 33 -8.06 1.08 -4.53
N ALA A 34 -7.94 0.09 -3.64
CA ALA A 34 -6.67 -0.52 -3.27
C ALA A 34 -5.98 -1.23 -4.45
N LEU A 35 -6.75 -1.98 -5.27
CA LEU A 35 -6.21 -2.63 -6.45
C LEU A 35 -5.75 -1.60 -7.50
N MET A 36 -6.53 -0.55 -7.72
CA MET A 36 -6.20 0.52 -8.68
C MET A 36 -5.00 1.35 -8.23
N SER A 37 -4.75 1.45 -6.92
CA SER A 37 -3.61 2.18 -6.35
C SER A 37 -2.25 1.55 -6.67
N GLY A 38 -2.22 0.26 -7.05
CA GLY A 38 -0.98 -0.49 -7.25
C GLY A 38 -0.11 -0.57 -5.99
N GLY A 39 1.16 -0.95 -6.19
CA GLY A 39 2.15 -0.98 -5.11
C GLY A 39 1.80 -1.92 -3.96
N ILE A 40 2.16 -1.53 -2.73
CA ILE A 40 1.98 -2.39 -1.56
C ILE A 40 0.50 -2.55 -1.18
N ALA A 41 -0.33 -1.52 -1.35
CA ALA A 41 -1.76 -1.60 -1.08
C ALA A 41 -2.45 -2.66 -1.96
N TRP A 42 -2.14 -2.66 -3.27
CA TRP A 42 -2.61 -3.69 -4.21
C TRP A 42 -2.20 -5.09 -3.77
N ARG A 43 -0.93 -5.29 -3.41
CA ARG A 43 -0.43 -6.63 -3.04
C ARG A 43 -1.09 -7.16 -1.78
N LEU A 44 -1.29 -6.29 -0.77
CA LEU A 44 -1.95 -6.66 0.48
C LEU A 44 -3.43 -6.94 0.27
N CYS A 45 -4.10 -6.15 -0.56
CA CYS A 45 -5.48 -6.37 -0.95
C CYS A 45 -5.64 -7.75 -1.61
N LEU A 46 -4.77 -8.09 -2.57
CA LEU A 46 -4.80 -9.40 -3.24
C LEU A 46 -4.59 -10.60 -2.29
N GLU A 47 -3.91 -10.42 -1.16
CA GLU A 47 -3.76 -11.50 -0.17
C GLU A 47 -5.07 -11.80 0.57
N VAL A 48 -5.99 -10.82 0.60
CA VAL A 48 -7.26 -10.88 1.35
C VAL A 48 -8.41 -11.34 0.48
N LEU A 49 -8.41 -10.96 -0.80
CA LEU A 49 -9.52 -11.21 -1.72
C LEU A 49 -9.59 -12.67 -2.16
N CYS A 50 -10.79 -13.25 -2.12
CA CYS A 50 -11.09 -14.50 -2.83
C CYS A 50 -11.53 -14.23 -4.28
N HIS A 51 -11.77 -15.29 -5.05
CA HIS A 51 -12.20 -15.19 -6.44
C HIS A 51 -13.52 -14.40 -6.58
N ASP A 52 -14.52 -14.71 -5.76
CA ASP A 52 -15.82 -14.03 -5.78
C ASP A 52 -15.70 -12.54 -5.46
N ASP A 53 -14.79 -12.15 -4.55
CA ASP A 53 -14.56 -10.73 -4.27
C ASP A 53 -13.96 -10.02 -5.49
N LEU A 54 -13.01 -10.67 -6.18
CA LEU A 54 -12.37 -10.12 -7.37
C LEU A 54 -13.38 -9.89 -8.48
N ASP A 55 -14.28 -10.85 -8.72
CA ASP A 55 -15.32 -10.73 -9.73
C ASP A 55 -16.19 -9.49 -9.47
N LEU A 56 -16.59 -9.26 -8.21
CA LEU A 56 -17.37 -8.07 -7.82
C LEU A 56 -16.58 -6.77 -8.01
N VAL A 57 -15.30 -6.75 -7.64
CA VAL A 57 -14.44 -5.56 -7.77
C VAL A 57 -14.20 -5.17 -9.24
N LEU A 58 -14.14 -6.18 -10.12
CA LEU A 58 -13.90 -5.99 -11.56
C LEU A 58 -15.13 -5.48 -12.31
N LEU A 59 -16.34 -5.54 -11.74
CA LEU A 59 -17.55 -5.00 -12.37
C LEU A 59 -17.53 -3.47 -12.55
N GLY A 60 -16.73 -2.77 -11.76
CA GLY A 60 -16.64 -1.31 -11.83
C GLY A 60 -16.72 -0.65 -10.47
N PRO A 61 -16.67 0.70 -10.44
CA PRO A 61 -16.83 1.45 -9.22
C PRO A 61 -18.28 1.39 -8.74
N ASP A 62 -18.46 1.32 -7.42
CA ASP A 62 -19.77 1.55 -6.81
C ASP A 62 -19.94 3.02 -6.37
N TYR A 63 -21.19 3.39 -6.11
CA TYR A 63 -21.56 4.72 -5.63
C TYR A 63 -21.69 4.81 -4.10
N SER A 64 -21.10 3.88 -3.34
CA SER A 64 -21.32 3.76 -1.88
C SER A 64 -20.59 4.82 -1.03
N GLY A 65 -20.21 5.96 -1.62
CA GLY A 65 -19.65 7.12 -0.92
C GLY A 65 -18.12 7.14 -0.82
N TYR A 66 -17.43 6.07 -1.22
CA TYR A 66 -15.96 6.02 -1.32
C TYR A 66 -15.53 6.26 -2.76
N GLY A 67 -15.36 7.51 -3.18
CA GLY A 67 -14.93 7.78 -4.55
C GLY A 67 -14.62 9.23 -4.88
N GLN A 68 -14.00 9.39 -6.04
CA GLN A 68 -13.56 10.65 -6.60
C GLN A 68 -14.14 10.80 -8.00
N ARG A 69 -14.43 12.04 -8.37
CA ARG A 69 -14.67 12.40 -9.77
C ARG A 69 -13.34 12.41 -10.52
N VAL A 70 -13.26 11.62 -11.58
CA VAL A 70 -12.10 11.52 -12.46
C VAL A 70 -12.49 12.10 -13.82
N ARG A 71 -11.62 12.91 -14.41
CA ARG A 71 -11.79 13.44 -15.76
C ARG A 71 -10.50 13.22 -16.54
N PHE A 72 -10.57 12.55 -17.68
CA PHE A 72 -9.41 12.44 -18.57
C PHE A 72 -9.32 13.67 -19.49
N ASN A 73 -8.11 13.99 -19.93
CA ASN A 73 -7.89 15.13 -20.84
C ASN A 73 -8.63 14.89 -22.16
N GLY A 74 -9.53 15.82 -22.52
CA GLY A 74 -10.35 15.75 -23.73
C GLY A 74 -11.76 15.19 -23.51
N GLU A 75 -12.12 14.80 -22.28
CA GLU A 75 -13.49 14.39 -21.95
C GLU A 75 -14.36 15.58 -21.52
N GLU A 76 -15.59 15.63 -22.03
CA GLU A 76 -16.60 16.62 -21.63
C GLU A 76 -17.32 16.24 -20.31
N LEU A 77 -17.34 14.95 -19.98
CA LEU A 77 -18.05 14.39 -18.82
C LEU A 77 -17.07 13.91 -17.74
N GLU A 78 -17.48 14.05 -16.49
CA GLU A 78 -16.75 13.51 -15.34
C GLU A 78 -17.19 12.07 -15.07
N SER A 79 -16.22 11.17 -14.93
CA SER A 79 -16.43 9.80 -14.46
C SER A 79 -16.32 9.73 -12.94
N TRP A 80 -16.77 8.63 -12.35
CA TRP A 80 -16.68 8.34 -10.92
C TRP A 80 -15.81 7.09 -10.75
N ASP A 81 -14.81 7.13 -9.88
CA ASP A 81 -14.07 5.93 -9.46
C ASP A 81 -13.91 5.90 -7.94
N ASN A 82 -13.56 4.73 -7.39
CA ASN A 82 -13.36 4.59 -5.95
C ASN A 82 -11.96 5.09 -5.54
N GLU A 83 -11.86 5.76 -4.40
CA GLU A 83 -10.61 6.33 -3.86
C GLU A 83 -10.41 5.96 -2.39
N LEU A 84 -9.15 5.82 -1.98
CA LEU A 84 -8.74 5.61 -0.59
C LEU A 84 -8.10 6.88 -0.04
N THR A 85 -8.40 7.20 1.22
CA THR A 85 -7.72 8.23 1.99
C THR A 85 -6.39 7.71 2.58
N ASP A 86 -5.56 8.60 3.10
CA ASP A 86 -4.34 8.22 3.82
C ASP A 86 -4.62 7.34 5.06
N ASP A 87 -5.73 7.60 5.78
CA ASP A 87 -6.15 6.76 6.90
C ASP A 87 -6.55 5.35 6.42
N ASP A 88 -7.17 5.23 5.24
CA ASP A 88 -7.48 3.93 4.65
C ASP A 88 -6.21 3.15 4.30
N PHE A 89 -5.19 3.83 3.75
CA PHE A 89 -3.88 3.21 3.52
C PHE A 89 -3.19 2.80 4.83
N ASP A 90 -3.36 3.56 5.91
CA ASP A 90 -2.86 3.18 7.23
C ASP A 90 -3.51 1.89 7.75
N VAL A 91 -4.81 1.70 7.50
CA VAL A 91 -5.51 0.44 7.80
C VAL A 91 -4.93 -0.72 6.98
N ILE A 92 -4.73 -0.53 5.67
CA ILE A 92 -4.15 -1.57 4.80
C ILE A 92 -2.73 -1.93 5.26
N SER A 93 -1.91 -0.94 5.57
CA SER A 93 -0.49 -1.12 5.94
C SER A 93 -0.27 -1.69 7.33
N GLY A 94 -1.30 -1.87 8.13
CA GLY A 94 -1.12 -2.51 9.43
C GLY A 94 -0.70 -1.54 10.55
N VAL A 95 -1.09 -0.25 10.51
CA VAL A 95 -0.62 0.79 11.45
C VAL A 95 -1.21 0.65 12.86
N TYR A 96 -0.35 0.76 13.86
CA TYR A 96 -0.66 0.98 15.28
C TYR A 96 -0.12 2.34 15.71
N ARG A 97 -0.93 3.07 16.48
CA ARG A 97 -0.56 4.38 17.05
C ARG A 97 -0.14 4.17 18.49
N ILE A 98 1.15 4.33 18.79
CA ILE A 98 1.71 4.17 20.15
C ILE A 98 1.63 5.51 20.87
N PHE A 99 0.99 5.53 22.03
CA PHE A 99 0.90 6.72 22.89
C PHE A 99 2.14 6.85 23.76
N THR A 100 2.88 7.97 23.64
CA THR A 100 4.14 8.20 24.37
C THR A 100 3.96 9.10 25.61
N GLY A 101 2.75 9.20 26.17
CA GLY A 101 2.48 10.06 27.34
C GLY A 101 2.43 11.57 27.07
N THR A 102 2.88 12.03 25.91
CA THR A 102 2.79 13.41 25.40
C THR A 102 1.75 13.53 24.28
N ARG A 103 1.48 14.73 23.77
CA ARG A 103 0.59 14.93 22.59
C ARG A 103 1.13 14.29 21.28
N SER A 104 2.28 13.62 21.31
CA SER A 104 2.85 12.94 20.14
C SER A 104 2.52 11.46 20.13
N THR A 105 2.39 10.89 18.94
CA THR A 105 2.18 9.47 18.72
C THR A 105 3.26 8.92 17.82
N ASN A 106 3.69 7.69 18.09
CA ASN A 106 4.62 6.98 17.22
C ASN A 106 3.87 5.92 16.42
N ASP A 107 3.85 6.09 15.10
CA ASP A 107 3.25 5.12 14.19
C ASP A 107 4.23 3.99 13.90
N VAL A 108 3.79 2.76 14.14
CA VAL A 108 4.47 1.54 13.69
C VAL A 108 3.52 0.70 12.86
N SER A 109 4.02 -0.01 11.86
CA SER A 109 3.15 -0.76 10.95
C SER A 109 3.73 -2.10 10.51
N TRP A 110 2.88 -3.07 10.22
CA TRP A 110 3.29 -4.38 9.70
C TRP A 110 3.93 -4.27 8.32
N TRP A 111 3.39 -3.39 7.49
CA TRP A 111 3.79 -3.10 6.11
C TRP A 111 4.08 -1.61 5.92
N PRO A 112 4.89 -1.21 4.94
CA PRO A 112 5.15 0.19 4.68
C PRO A 112 3.85 0.90 4.28
N LYS A 113 3.69 2.17 4.67
CA LYS A 113 2.60 3.03 4.18
C LYS A 113 2.70 3.20 2.66
N GLN A 114 1.57 3.30 1.97
CA GLN A 114 1.54 3.45 0.50
C GLN A 114 2.41 4.62 0.02
N ALA A 115 2.34 5.79 0.66
CA ALA A 115 3.19 6.94 0.34
C ALA A 115 4.71 6.63 0.47
N THR A 116 5.10 5.80 1.44
CA THR A 116 6.49 5.38 1.62
C THR A 116 6.90 4.38 0.53
N TRP A 117 6.00 3.48 0.12
CA TRP A 117 6.24 2.56 -0.98
C TRP A 117 6.42 3.29 -2.32
N LEU A 118 5.50 4.21 -2.65
CA LEU A 118 5.49 4.93 -3.93
C LEU A 118 6.74 5.78 -4.16
N THR A 119 7.36 6.26 -3.09
CA THR A 119 8.60 7.04 -3.15
C THR A 119 9.87 6.18 -3.07
N SER A 120 9.73 4.87 -2.85
CA SER A 120 10.86 3.94 -2.68
C SER A 120 11.46 3.47 -4.01
N GLY A 121 12.59 2.75 -3.90
CA GLY A 121 13.23 2.09 -5.04
C GLY A 121 12.43 0.89 -5.59
N MET A 122 11.48 0.35 -4.81
CA MET A 122 10.63 -0.77 -5.22
C MET A 122 9.52 -0.34 -6.17
N ASN A 123 9.13 0.94 -6.17
CA ASN A 123 8.12 1.45 -7.09
C ASN A 123 8.72 1.72 -8.48
N MET A 124 8.64 0.73 -9.37
CA MET A 124 9.04 0.82 -10.78
C MET A 124 7.85 1.10 -11.73
N GLY A 125 6.65 1.37 -11.19
CA GLY A 125 5.42 1.55 -11.97
C GLY A 125 4.62 0.25 -12.18
N TYR A 126 5.17 -0.90 -11.79
CA TYR A 126 4.48 -2.19 -11.74
C TYR A 126 5.02 -3.02 -10.57
N TRP A 127 4.31 -4.10 -10.21
CA TRP A 127 4.78 -5.05 -9.21
C TRP A 127 5.80 -6.03 -9.83
N SER A 128 7.08 -5.81 -9.56
CA SER A 128 8.16 -6.63 -10.15
C SER A 128 8.42 -7.92 -9.35
N PRO A 129 9.16 -8.90 -9.92
CA PRO A 129 9.59 -10.09 -9.18
C PRO A 129 10.32 -9.75 -7.87
N GLU A 130 11.15 -8.70 -7.86
CA GLU A 130 11.86 -8.24 -6.67
C GLU A 130 10.90 -7.69 -5.61
N CYS A 131 9.78 -7.07 -6.01
CA CYS A 131 8.72 -6.65 -5.10
C CYS A 131 8.10 -7.85 -4.40
N GLU A 132 7.81 -8.91 -5.16
CA GLU A 132 7.25 -10.15 -4.63
C GLU A 132 8.23 -10.89 -3.71
N GLU A 133 9.51 -11.00 -4.09
CA GLU A 133 10.55 -11.59 -3.24
C GLU A 133 10.69 -10.83 -1.92
N TRP A 134 10.73 -9.50 -1.98
CA TRP A 134 10.77 -8.66 -0.79
C TRP A 134 9.53 -8.86 0.10
N TYR A 135 8.35 -8.91 -0.51
CA TYR A 135 7.08 -9.09 0.20
C TYR A 135 7.04 -10.44 0.94
N ARG A 136 7.41 -11.52 0.25
CA ARG A 136 7.46 -12.88 0.81
C ARG A 136 8.48 -12.97 1.93
N ALA A 137 9.71 -12.49 1.71
CA ALA A 137 10.73 -12.48 2.74
C ALA A 137 10.28 -11.68 3.99
N ARG A 138 9.61 -10.55 3.80
CA ARG A 138 9.04 -9.77 4.90
C ARG A 138 7.95 -10.54 5.63
N ARG A 139 7.02 -11.18 4.91
CA ARG A 139 5.96 -12.01 5.48
C ARG A 139 6.54 -13.14 6.33
N ASP A 140 7.54 -13.85 5.80
CA ASP A 140 8.20 -14.97 6.49
C ASP A 140 8.85 -14.53 7.80
N LEU A 141 9.48 -13.35 7.82
CA LEU A 141 10.02 -12.76 9.06
C LEU A 141 8.91 -12.49 10.09
N ILE A 142 7.75 -12.00 9.65
CA ILE A 142 6.61 -11.73 10.55
C ILE A 142 6.08 -13.05 11.12
N THR A 143 5.81 -14.03 10.26
CA THR A 143 5.14 -15.28 10.65
C THR A 143 6.05 -16.22 11.44
N SER A 144 7.37 -16.15 11.23
CA SER A 144 8.35 -16.91 12.02
C SER A 144 8.62 -16.31 13.41
N GLY A 145 8.12 -15.11 13.71
CA GLY A 145 8.34 -14.44 14.98
C GLY A 145 9.78 -13.94 15.18
N GLN A 146 10.59 -13.87 14.11
CA GLN A 146 11.95 -13.33 14.19
C GLN A 146 11.93 -11.84 14.56
N ALA A 147 12.97 -11.34 15.23
CA ALA A 147 13.05 -9.94 15.64
C ALA A 147 12.90 -8.94 14.46
N GLY A 148 13.36 -9.30 13.26
CA GLY A 148 13.15 -8.51 12.03
C GLY A 148 11.70 -8.48 11.52
N GLY A 149 10.85 -9.31 12.12
CA GLY A 149 9.42 -9.51 11.88
C GLY A 149 8.52 -8.44 12.52
N ALA A 150 8.97 -7.73 13.54
CA ALA A 150 8.15 -6.74 14.23
C ALA A 150 7.65 -5.60 13.30
N PRO A 151 6.53 -4.93 13.62
CA PRO A 151 6.11 -3.68 13.00
C PRO A 151 7.24 -2.65 13.04
N LYS A 152 7.35 -1.84 11.99
CA LYS A 152 8.43 -0.85 11.84
C LYS A 152 7.87 0.57 11.85
N ALA A 153 8.67 1.49 12.40
CA ALA A 153 8.44 2.92 12.25
C ALA A 153 8.76 3.40 10.82
N GLY A 154 8.20 4.55 10.42
CA GLY A 154 8.33 5.11 9.07
C GLY A 154 9.77 5.28 8.57
N GLU A 155 10.70 5.69 9.43
CA GLU A 155 12.12 5.85 9.06
C GLU A 155 12.78 4.51 8.69
N LYS A 156 12.47 3.45 9.45
CA LYS A 156 13.00 2.10 9.20
C LYS A 156 12.47 1.52 7.89
N TRP A 157 11.26 1.90 7.48
CA TRP A 157 10.71 1.50 6.17
C TRP A 157 11.52 2.08 5.01
N ARG A 158 11.92 3.35 5.08
CA ARG A 158 12.73 3.97 4.02
C ARG A 158 14.03 3.22 3.79
N THR A 159 14.73 2.84 4.86
CA THR A 159 15.95 2.02 4.76
C THR A 159 15.65 0.62 4.23
N SER A 160 14.57 -0.02 4.69
CA SER A 160 14.19 -1.38 4.30
C SER A 160 13.77 -1.52 2.83
N LEU A 161 13.38 -0.42 2.18
CA LEU A 161 12.93 -0.37 0.78
C LEU A 161 13.99 0.22 -0.17
N MET A 162 15.15 0.66 0.34
CA MET A 162 16.27 1.14 -0.49
C MET A 162 17.15 -0.02 -0.94
N ARG A 163 16.70 -0.78 -1.95
CA ARG A 163 17.53 -1.80 -2.61
C ARG A 163 18.25 -1.29 -3.86
N TRP A 164 17.65 -0.36 -4.61
CA TRP A 164 18.23 0.16 -5.86
C TRP A 164 18.39 1.68 -5.87
N LYS A 165 19.62 2.16 -5.58
CA LYS A 165 19.94 3.60 -5.46
C LYS A 165 19.78 4.40 -6.78
N PRO A 166 20.13 3.87 -7.98
CA PRO A 166 19.97 4.60 -9.24
C PRO A 166 18.52 4.78 -9.74
N ARG A 167 17.50 4.25 -9.04
CA ARG A 167 16.10 4.24 -9.49
C ARG A 167 15.60 5.58 -10.01
N LYS A 168 15.81 6.66 -9.26
CA LYS A 168 15.30 7.99 -9.66
C LYS A 168 15.86 8.42 -11.02
N LYS A 169 17.14 8.14 -11.27
CA LYS A 169 17.80 8.46 -12.54
C LYS A 169 17.25 7.63 -13.69
N PHE A 170 17.05 6.32 -13.46
CA PHE A 170 16.49 5.42 -14.47
C PHE A 170 15.05 5.79 -14.84
N VAL A 171 14.14 5.90 -13.86
CA VAL A 171 12.72 6.21 -14.09
C VAL A 171 12.58 7.56 -14.81
N ASN A 172 13.33 8.57 -14.38
CA ASN A 172 13.33 9.87 -15.06
C ASN A 172 13.84 9.75 -16.51
N GLY A 173 14.91 8.98 -16.75
CA GLY A 173 15.41 8.73 -18.10
C GLY A 173 14.39 8.04 -19.00
N VAL A 174 13.68 7.03 -18.49
CA VAL A 174 12.60 6.34 -19.21
C VAL A 174 11.44 7.29 -19.50
N GLN A 175 11.02 8.11 -18.52
CA GLN A 175 9.94 9.08 -18.70
C GLN A 175 10.27 10.12 -19.76
N ILE A 176 11.50 10.68 -19.75
CA ILE A 176 11.96 11.64 -20.75
C ILE A 176 11.98 11.02 -22.14
N ALA A 177 12.57 9.83 -22.28
CA ALA A 177 12.64 9.14 -23.57
C ALA A 177 11.25 8.75 -24.10
N SER A 178 10.36 8.29 -23.23
CA SER A 178 8.99 7.92 -23.60
C SER A 178 8.17 9.14 -24.01
N ALA A 179 8.29 10.26 -23.27
CA ALA A 179 7.60 11.50 -23.61
C ALA A 179 8.01 12.01 -25.00
N PHE A 180 9.29 11.93 -25.34
CA PHE A 180 9.82 12.32 -26.66
C PHE A 180 9.19 11.50 -27.80
N VAL A 181 9.09 10.18 -27.63
CA VAL A 181 8.45 9.30 -28.61
C VAL A 181 6.95 9.61 -28.74
N LEU A 182 6.26 9.76 -27.60
CA LEU A 182 4.82 10.02 -27.56
C LEU A 182 4.44 11.41 -28.11
N SER A 183 5.35 12.39 -28.05
CA SER A 183 5.16 13.71 -28.63
C SER A 183 5.48 13.79 -30.14
N GLY A 184 5.77 12.66 -30.79
CA GLY A 184 6.03 12.60 -32.24
C GLY A 184 7.42 13.08 -32.66
N GLY A 185 8.41 13.06 -31.75
CA GLY A 185 9.79 13.48 -32.04
C GLY A 185 10.65 12.46 -32.80
N ALA A 186 10.06 11.57 -33.60
CA ALA A 186 10.81 10.57 -34.39
C ALA A 186 11.15 11.10 -35.79
#